data_AF-A0A9X1VIS3-F1
#
_entry.id   AF-A0A9X1VIS3-F1
#
_cell.length_a   1.000
_cell.length_b   1.000
_cell.length_c   1.000
_cell.angle_alpha   90.00
_cell.angle_beta   90.00
_cell.angle_gamma   90.00
#
_symmetry.space_group_name_H-M   'P 1'
#
loop_
_entity.id
_entity.type
_entity.pdbx_description
1 polymer ?
#
loop_
_entity_poly.entity_id
_entity_poly.type
_entity_poly.pdbx_seq_one_letter_code
_entity_poly.pdbx_strand_id
1 'polypeptide(L)'
;MKMVREQLKASWLWVVLLLVLASSLTYGQAPAVLRKNLKTDFGAVGDGKTNDQAAFERAAEFFNKRAQTPTGTGAAVLRIPKGVYLVGRQDAANQGINVLQLSGCRNLTVTGDDSATTEIRYADGMRYGSFEPVSKRSFESPNAYFTDWKYAFSGGTCFVLQGCDNIQITNLAFNGSSAKLEVGGHWGDTGIQLQFDGIFVSDSRRISMRRLSLHHFGRDGIQVLNHLAKSLDDPNREDILLENSTCNYNGRQGLSLTGVNGFRAVNCSFSHTGRIVPASTSKALFSNPGAGIDLEPQDGFVTNVSLENCRFIDNAGQGIVSDWVDESHPSGTRNIVISNSLLWSTSNWSAWVTQKGYLFRNCRIYGAFVHGCHAATTLEATRFVNCTFEDRPYHGQSAYGPFTMHSDSHATRMSFTDCRFIGTHGYLIQAVPAAIDTASLFHFRNCAFLYDYAQPPRNSYDKILGGVFSGNTVFQNGPRRTSPHRTDFMLGNSSTPGTTVLRVPGSLQFLAPNSYYLVIGGLDIGRQPARARDSAKVIIASSNALVINEMPGKVPELYIGPTSRLVVKKGGALEILRHTKVTIAGQLVVEDGAYFFRDPLAEVVTTGKGRLRVSPKALATKHPTLHSTYY
;
A
#
# COMPACT_ATOMS: atom_id res chain seq x y z
N MET A 1 81.94 -28.54 13.95
CA MET A 1 80.65 -28.00 13.42
C MET A 1 79.49 -29.01 13.40
N LYS A 2 79.46 -30.00 14.30
CA LYS A 2 78.34 -30.96 14.44
C LYS A 2 77.61 -30.88 15.80
N MET A 3 78.05 -29.98 16.68
CA MET A 3 77.60 -29.89 18.09
C MET A 3 76.73 -28.66 18.39
N VAL A 4 76.38 -27.84 17.38
CA VAL A 4 75.55 -26.62 17.55
C VAL A 4 74.13 -26.83 16.96
N ARG A 5 73.89 -27.89 16.19
CA ARG A 5 72.62 -28.11 15.47
C ARG A 5 71.57 -28.88 16.26
N GLU A 6 71.91 -29.51 17.38
CA GLU A 6 70.95 -30.24 18.22
C GLU A 6 70.40 -29.43 19.40
N GLN A 7 71.13 -28.43 19.91
CA GLN A 7 70.61 -27.56 20.98
C GLN A 7 69.53 -26.56 20.49
N LEU A 8 69.51 -26.23 19.19
CA LEU A 8 68.49 -25.33 18.62
C LEU A 8 67.14 -26.02 18.35
N LYS A 9 67.09 -27.36 18.24
CA LYS A 9 65.83 -28.10 18.05
C LYS A 9 65.07 -28.33 19.37
N ALA A 10 65.78 -28.44 20.49
CA ALA A 10 65.15 -28.54 21.80
C ALA A 10 64.49 -27.20 22.23
N SER A 11 65.12 -26.06 21.96
CA SER A 11 64.59 -24.73 22.33
C SER A 11 63.30 -24.35 21.60
N TRP A 12 63.17 -24.69 20.30
CA TRP A 12 61.94 -24.43 19.54
C TRP A 12 60.75 -25.28 19.99
N LEU A 13 60.99 -26.54 20.40
CA LEU A 13 59.92 -27.41 20.88
C LEU A 13 59.33 -26.90 22.20
N TRP A 14 60.16 -26.33 23.09
CA TRP A 14 59.70 -25.75 24.36
C TRP A 14 58.96 -24.42 24.18
N VAL A 15 59.36 -23.57 23.24
CA VAL A 15 58.65 -22.30 22.95
C VAL A 15 57.30 -22.55 22.29
N VAL A 16 57.19 -23.54 21.38
CA VAL A 16 55.90 -23.94 20.79
C VAL A 16 55.02 -24.65 21.81
N LEU A 17 55.57 -25.47 22.71
CA LEU A 17 54.79 -26.10 23.79
C LEU A 17 54.32 -25.08 24.84
N LEU A 18 55.11 -24.05 25.16
CA LEU A 18 54.71 -22.94 26.04
C LEU A 18 53.67 -22.02 25.39
N LEU A 19 53.72 -21.80 24.07
CA LEU A 19 52.68 -21.05 23.35
C LEU A 19 51.38 -21.86 23.22
N VAL A 20 51.46 -23.18 23.03
CA VAL A 20 50.28 -24.06 22.95
C VAL A 20 49.66 -24.32 24.34
N LEU A 21 50.46 -24.34 25.41
CA LEU A 21 49.97 -24.45 26.79
C LEU A 21 49.53 -23.11 27.41
N ALA A 22 50.02 -21.97 26.94
CA ALA A 22 49.49 -20.64 27.32
C ALA A 22 48.20 -20.29 26.57
N SER A 23 47.90 -20.95 25.45
CA SER A 23 46.58 -20.94 24.79
C SER A 23 45.63 -22.00 25.34
N SER A 24 45.81 -22.41 26.60
CA SER A 24 44.80 -23.10 27.40
C SER A 24 43.55 -22.22 27.54
N LEU A 25 42.76 -22.20 26.48
CA LEU A 25 41.30 -22.28 26.50
C LEU A 25 40.68 -21.65 27.75
N THR A 26 40.70 -20.33 27.83
CA THR A 26 39.52 -19.65 28.33
C THR A 26 38.42 -19.90 27.30
N TYR A 27 37.82 -21.09 27.36
CA TYR A 27 36.42 -21.26 26.94
C TYR A 27 35.65 -20.29 27.82
N GLY A 28 35.58 -19.03 27.38
CA GLY A 28 34.75 -18.02 28.01
C GLY A 28 33.35 -18.60 28.01
N GLN A 29 32.87 -19.00 29.19
CA GLN A 29 31.50 -19.43 29.35
C GLN A 29 30.63 -18.36 28.71
N ALA A 30 29.74 -18.78 27.80
CA ALA A 30 28.80 -17.85 27.20
C ALA A 30 28.15 -17.03 28.34
N PRO A 31 28.14 -15.69 28.25
CA PRO A 31 27.70 -14.85 29.35
C PRO A 31 26.31 -15.30 29.81
N ALA A 32 26.15 -15.46 31.12
CA ALA A 32 24.92 -15.97 31.70
C ALA A 32 23.73 -15.08 31.30
N VAL A 33 22.67 -15.70 30.77
CA VAL A 33 21.43 -15.01 30.40
C VAL A 33 20.63 -14.72 31.67
N LEU A 34 20.33 -13.44 31.94
CA LEU A 34 19.45 -13.05 33.03
C LEU A 34 18.01 -13.48 32.71
N ARG A 35 17.38 -14.25 33.59
CA ARG A 35 16.00 -14.73 33.38
C ARG A 35 15.10 -14.20 34.49
N LYS A 36 13.97 -13.62 34.09
CA LYS A 36 12.90 -13.15 34.97
C LYS A 36 11.56 -13.68 34.48
N ASN A 37 10.66 -13.94 35.42
CA ASN A 37 9.32 -14.45 35.18
C ASN A 37 8.31 -13.52 35.84
N LEU A 38 7.33 -13.06 35.06
CA LEU A 38 6.35 -12.08 35.51
C LEU A 38 5.58 -12.51 36.77
N LYS A 39 5.28 -13.81 36.92
CA LYS A 39 4.58 -14.32 38.11
C LYS A 39 5.51 -14.42 39.31
N THR A 40 6.63 -15.14 39.19
CA THR A 40 7.47 -15.47 40.35
C THR A 40 8.41 -14.35 40.79
N ASP A 41 8.86 -13.49 39.87
CA ASP A 41 9.78 -12.40 40.18
C ASP A 41 9.06 -11.07 40.41
N PHE A 42 7.89 -10.88 39.80
CA PHE A 42 7.17 -9.60 39.83
C PHE A 42 5.75 -9.70 40.38
N GLY A 43 5.27 -10.89 40.75
CA GLY A 43 4.01 -11.05 41.50
C GLY A 43 2.74 -10.96 40.66
N ALA A 44 2.80 -11.14 39.34
CA ALA A 44 1.58 -11.25 38.53
C ALA A 44 0.82 -12.55 38.81
N VAL A 45 -0.51 -12.51 38.70
CA VAL A 45 -1.40 -13.66 38.89
C VAL A 45 -1.80 -14.28 37.55
N GLY A 46 -2.24 -13.46 36.58
CA GLY A 46 -2.63 -13.93 35.24
C GLY A 46 -3.90 -14.78 35.22
N ASP A 47 -4.87 -14.48 36.09
CA ASP A 47 -6.16 -15.18 36.26
C ASP A 47 -7.33 -14.52 35.51
N GLY A 48 -7.08 -13.42 34.80
CA GLY A 48 -8.06 -12.62 34.08
C GLY A 48 -8.95 -11.75 34.97
N LYS A 49 -8.67 -11.67 36.27
CA LYS A 49 -9.47 -10.94 37.29
C LYS A 49 -8.61 -9.97 38.08
N THR A 50 -7.46 -10.42 38.56
CA THR A 50 -6.51 -9.61 39.33
C THR A 50 -5.85 -8.60 38.39
N ASN A 51 -5.84 -7.33 38.78
CA ASN A 51 -5.14 -6.29 38.01
C ASN A 51 -3.62 -6.43 38.22
N ASP A 52 -2.94 -6.92 37.19
CA ASP A 52 -1.52 -7.22 37.13
C ASP A 52 -0.66 -6.01 36.71
N GLN A 53 -1.24 -4.81 36.56
CA GLN A 53 -0.54 -3.57 36.19
C GLN A 53 0.72 -3.35 37.04
N ALA A 54 0.61 -3.48 38.36
CA ALA A 54 1.74 -3.25 39.27
C ALA A 54 2.90 -4.26 39.07
N ALA A 55 2.62 -5.48 38.60
CA ALA A 55 3.65 -6.45 38.29
C ALA A 55 4.43 -6.07 37.02
N PHE A 56 3.74 -5.54 36.00
CA PHE A 56 4.41 -5.00 34.81
C PHE A 56 5.22 -3.73 35.12
N GLU A 57 4.71 -2.84 35.98
CA GLU A 57 5.44 -1.65 36.44
C GLU A 57 6.74 -2.03 37.15
N ARG A 58 6.71 -3.02 38.04
CA ARG A 58 7.92 -3.57 38.69
C ARG A 58 8.89 -4.19 37.69
N ALA A 59 8.38 -4.89 36.68
CA ALA A 59 9.21 -5.46 35.62
C ALA A 59 9.90 -4.36 34.79
N ALA A 60 9.16 -3.33 34.39
CA ALA A 60 9.68 -2.15 33.70
C ALA A 60 10.78 -1.46 34.53
N GLU A 61 10.50 -1.17 35.80
CA GLU A 61 11.47 -0.55 36.71
C GLU A 61 12.77 -1.37 36.80
N PHE A 62 12.66 -2.69 36.94
CA PHE A 62 13.81 -3.59 36.99
C PHE A 62 14.66 -3.51 35.72
N PHE A 63 14.06 -3.60 34.53
CA PHE A 63 14.80 -3.58 33.26
C PHE A 63 15.35 -2.20 32.90
N ASN A 64 14.66 -1.13 33.31
CA ASN A 64 15.15 0.25 33.14
C ASN A 64 16.35 0.53 34.04
N LYS A 65 16.31 0.11 35.32
CA LYS A 65 17.49 0.20 36.21
C LYS A 65 18.65 -0.62 35.67
N ARG A 66 18.37 -1.82 35.16
CA ARG A 66 19.39 -2.65 34.51
C ARG A 66 20.03 -1.94 33.32
N ALA A 67 19.27 -1.22 32.51
CA ALA A 67 19.79 -0.51 31.33
C ALA A 67 20.82 0.59 31.69
N GLN A 68 20.83 1.07 32.93
CA GLN A 68 21.75 2.09 33.42
C GLN A 68 23.08 1.52 33.93
N THR A 69 23.25 0.19 33.98
CA THR A 69 24.48 -0.44 34.46
C THR A 69 25.37 -0.91 33.30
N PRO A 70 26.70 -1.03 33.50
CA PRO A 70 27.59 -1.62 32.49
C PRO A 70 27.18 -3.04 32.05
N THR A 71 26.66 -3.83 33.00
CA THR A 71 26.15 -5.20 32.77
C THR A 71 24.77 -5.23 32.11
N GLY A 72 24.11 -4.07 31.97
CA GLY A 72 22.84 -3.89 31.26
C GLY A 72 22.87 -4.24 29.78
N THR A 73 24.06 -4.49 29.24
CA THR A 73 24.30 -4.97 27.88
C THR A 73 24.24 -6.50 27.73
N GLY A 74 24.21 -7.28 28.82
CA GLY A 74 24.07 -8.74 28.72
C GLY A 74 22.74 -9.20 28.10
N ALA A 75 22.61 -10.48 27.76
CA ALA A 75 21.33 -11.03 27.33
C ALA A 75 20.35 -11.17 28.51
N ALA A 76 19.10 -10.79 28.31
CA ALA A 76 18.04 -10.91 29.32
C ALA A 76 16.73 -11.44 28.72
N VAL A 77 15.94 -12.14 29.54
CA VAL A 77 14.62 -12.66 29.17
C VAL A 77 13.61 -12.32 30.27
N LEU A 78 12.51 -11.67 29.88
CA LEU A 78 11.27 -11.61 30.64
C LEU A 78 10.30 -12.64 30.06
N ARG A 79 10.03 -13.71 30.81
CA ARG A 79 8.96 -14.67 30.48
C ARG A 79 7.65 -14.22 31.11
N ILE A 80 6.60 -14.20 30.30
CA ILE A 80 5.20 -14.01 30.70
C ILE A 80 4.53 -15.38 30.54
N PRO A 81 4.35 -16.17 31.61
CA PRO A 81 3.74 -17.50 31.49
C PRO A 81 2.30 -17.43 30.97
N LYS A 82 1.75 -18.56 30.53
CA LYS A 82 0.32 -18.72 30.23
C LYS A 82 -0.58 -18.05 31.29
N GLY A 83 -1.59 -17.31 30.82
CA GLY A 83 -2.54 -16.59 31.65
C GLY A 83 -3.19 -15.42 30.91
N VAL A 84 -4.21 -14.86 31.55
CA VAL A 84 -4.81 -13.58 31.14
C VAL A 84 -4.45 -12.55 32.19
N TYR A 85 -3.65 -11.57 31.81
CA TYR A 85 -3.14 -10.54 32.71
C TYR A 85 -3.99 -9.29 32.54
N LEU A 86 -4.88 -9.03 33.50
CA LEU A 86 -5.74 -7.84 33.46
C LEU A 86 -4.87 -6.61 33.79
N VAL A 87 -4.88 -5.59 32.95
CA VAL A 87 -4.05 -4.38 33.11
C VAL A 87 -4.86 -3.12 32.84
N GLY A 88 -4.22 -1.96 32.88
CA GLY A 88 -4.88 -0.67 32.67
C GLY A 88 -5.31 -0.03 33.97
N ARG A 89 -4.91 1.23 34.13
CA ARG A 89 -5.25 2.12 35.24
C ARG A 89 -5.17 3.55 34.73
N GLN A 90 -6.12 4.39 35.12
CA GLN A 90 -6.06 5.83 34.88
C GLN A 90 -5.61 6.53 36.17
N ASP A 91 -4.75 7.53 36.04
CA ASP A 91 -4.27 8.34 37.16
C ASP A 91 -5.33 9.37 37.62
N ALA A 92 -4.96 10.25 38.57
CA ALA A 92 -5.86 11.30 39.06
C ALA A 92 -6.24 12.34 37.99
N ALA A 93 -5.40 12.50 36.96
CA ALA A 93 -5.68 13.33 35.78
C ALA A 93 -6.43 12.56 34.68
N ASN A 94 -6.88 11.34 34.98
CA ASN A 94 -7.56 10.41 34.08
C ASN A 94 -6.72 9.99 32.87
N GLN A 95 -5.39 10.09 32.98
CA GLN A 95 -4.48 9.60 31.97
C GLN A 95 -4.15 8.13 32.23
N GLY A 96 -4.24 7.33 31.18
CA GLY A 96 -3.89 5.92 31.25
C GLY A 96 -2.38 5.74 31.45
N ILE A 97 -2.02 4.82 32.34
CA ILE A 97 -0.62 4.50 32.63
C ILE A 97 -0.14 3.40 31.70
N ASN A 98 1.04 3.57 31.12
CA ASN A 98 1.66 2.55 30.26
C ASN A 98 1.84 1.23 31.02
N VAL A 99 1.62 0.09 30.37
CA VAL A 99 1.71 -1.22 31.05
C VAL A 99 3.17 -1.62 31.26
N LEU A 100 3.97 -1.69 30.20
CA LEU A 100 5.41 -1.99 30.25
C LEU A 100 6.19 -0.93 29.47
N GLN A 101 6.77 0.03 30.19
CA GLN A 101 7.61 1.08 29.60
C GLN A 101 9.09 0.74 29.74
N LEU A 102 9.73 0.47 28.61
CA LEU A 102 11.15 0.15 28.50
C LEU A 102 11.90 1.33 27.90
N SER A 103 12.90 1.83 28.62
CA SER A 103 13.71 2.99 28.22
C SER A 103 15.19 2.64 28.24
N GLY A 104 15.86 2.78 27.10
CA GLY A 104 17.29 2.49 26.96
C GLY A 104 17.66 1.01 27.06
N CYS A 105 16.68 0.10 27.21
CA CYS A 105 16.92 -1.33 27.37
C CYS A 105 17.62 -1.93 26.15
N ARG A 106 18.51 -2.90 26.40
CA ARG A 106 19.26 -3.62 25.37
C ARG A 106 19.25 -5.12 25.58
N ASN A 107 19.27 -5.87 24.47
CA ASN A 107 19.43 -7.34 24.45
C ASN A 107 18.40 -8.06 25.33
N LEU A 108 17.12 -7.65 25.21
CA LEU A 108 16.03 -8.16 26.02
C LEU A 108 14.99 -8.88 25.16
N THR A 109 14.65 -10.11 25.53
CA THR A 109 13.50 -10.84 25.01
C THR A 109 12.35 -10.77 26.00
N VAL A 110 11.21 -10.25 25.59
CA VAL A 110 9.91 -10.40 26.27
C VAL A 110 9.11 -11.47 25.54
N THR A 111 8.79 -12.57 26.21
CA THR A 111 8.14 -13.71 25.56
C THR A 111 6.96 -14.23 26.37
N GLY A 112 5.83 -14.40 25.70
CA GLY A 112 4.76 -15.26 26.17
C GLY A 112 5.05 -16.74 25.89
N ASP A 113 4.20 -17.62 26.38
CA ASP A 113 4.25 -19.05 26.00
C ASP A 113 3.69 -19.23 24.58
N ASP A 114 2.51 -18.67 24.33
CA ASP A 114 1.81 -18.68 23.04
C ASP A 114 0.75 -17.57 22.99
N SER A 115 0.55 -16.92 21.85
CA SER A 115 -0.38 -15.79 21.73
C SER A 115 -1.85 -16.19 21.83
N ALA A 116 -2.21 -17.47 21.67
CA ALA A 116 -3.57 -17.93 21.94
C ALA A 116 -3.84 -18.19 23.43
N THR A 117 -2.81 -18.21 24.28
CA THR A 117 -2.94 -18.58 25.71
C THR A 117 -2.28 -17.60 26.68
N THR A 118 -1.54 -16.63 26.18
CA THR A 118 -0.87 -15.57 26.96
C THR A 118 -1.38 -14.21 26.50
N GLU A 119 -2.34 -13.67 27.22
CA GLU A 119 -3.03 -12.42 26.88
C GLU A 119 -2.77 -11.34 27.92
N ILE A 120 -2.41 -10.14 27.48
CA ILE A 120 -2.40 -8.92 28.27
C ILE A 120 -3.65 -8.13 27.87
N ARG A 121 -4.59 -7.96 28.80
CA ARG A 121 -5.93 -7.42 28.51
C ARG A 121 -6.24 -6.22 29.37
N TYR A 122 -6.61 -5.12 28.75
CA TYR A 122 -7.08 -3.92 29.45
C TYR A 122 -8.38 -4.17 30.22
N ALA A 123 -8.52 -3.54 31.37
CA ALA A 123 -9.70 -3.63 32.22
C ALA A 123 -10.96 -3.10 31.50
N ASP A 124 -12.08 -3.75 31.75
CA ASP A 124 -13.39 -3.32 31.26
C ASP A 124 -13.76 -1.95 31.88
N GLY A 125 -14.56 -1.15 31.15
CA GLY A 125 -15.11 0.11 31.67
C GLY A 125 -14.13 1.29 31.73
N MET A 126 -12.92 1.15 31.19
CA MET A 126 -12.01 2.30 31.05
C MET A 126 -12.62 3.39 30.18
N ARG A 127 -12.42 4.65 30.56
CA ARG A 127 -12.89 5.81 29.80
C ARG A 127 -11.91 6.17 28.71
N TYR A 128 -12.41 6.45 27.51
CA TYR A 128 -11.59 6.87 26.38
C TYR A 128 -12.26 7.99 25.58
N GLY A 129 -11.58 9.13 25.42
CA GLY A 129 -12.09 10.31 24.72
C GLY A 129 -12.32 11.52 25.65
N SER A 130 -13.20 12.41 25.21
CA SER A 130 -13.56 13.63 25.94
C SER A 130 -14.70 13.42 26.92
N PHE A 131 -14.49 13.79 28.19
CA PHE A 131 -15.53 13.77 29.23
C PHE A 131 -15.49 15.02 30.08
N GLU A 132 -16.66 15.44 30.57
CA GLU A 132 -16.80 16.51 31.55
C GLU A 132 -15.97 16.21 32.80
N PRO A 133 -15.04 17.10 33.23
CA PRO A 133 -14.06 16.80 34.28
C PRO A 133 -14.70 16.41 35.62
N VAL A 134 -15.84 17.02 35.96
CA VAL A 134 -16.56 16.80 37.23
C VAL A 134 -17.59 15.68 37.10
N SER A 135 -18.50 15.78 36.13
CA SER A 135 -19.61 14.82 36.01
C SER A 135 -19.21 13.48 35.38
N LYS A 136 -18.04 13.43 34.72
CA LYS A 136 -17.52 12.29 33.96
C LYS A 136 -18.48 11.79 32.87
N ARG A 137 -19.42 12.64 32.43
CA ARG A 137 -20.28 12.37 31.28
C ARG A 137 -19.52 12.64 29.99
N SER A 138 -19.84 11.89 28.94
CA SER A 138 -19.28 12.12 27.61
C SER A 138 -19.50 13.59 27.19
N PHE A 139 -18.44 14.20 26.66
CA PHE A 139 -18.42 15.60 26.25
C PHE A 139 -18.01 15.70 24.78
N GLU A 140 -18.91 16.18 23.93
CA GLU A 140 -18.62 16.48 22.53
C GLU A 140 -18.40 17.98 22.37
N SER A 141 -17.19 18.37 22.01
CA SER A 141 -16.84 19.78 21.79
C SER A 141 -17.60 20.35 20.58
N PRO A 142 -18.04 21.63 20.61
CA PRO A 142 -18.57 22.28 19.42
C PRO A 142 -17.47 22.65 18.40
N ASN A 143 -16.21 22.72 18.83
CA ASN A 143 -15.07 22.98 17.96
C ASN A 143 -14.63 21.69 17.27
N ALA A 144 -14.38 21.75 15.96
CA ALA A 144 -13.90 20.60 15.19
C ALA A 144 -12.52 20.10 15.65
N TYR A 145 -11.66 21.00 16.14
CA TYR A 145 -10.40 20.65 16.79
C TYR A 145 -10.50 20.91 18.30
N PHE A 146 -10.27 19.88 19.12
CA PHE A 146 -10.41 19.97 20.57
C PHE A 146 -9.34 19.19 21.34
N THR A 147 -8.57 19.88 22.20
CA THR A 147 -7.44 19.29 22.94
C THR A 147 -7.26 19.84 24.37
N ASP A 148 -8.33 20.27 25.06
CA ASP A 148 -8.24 20.75 26.46
C ASP A 148 -8.05 19.59 27.45
N TRP A 149 -6.81 19.34 27.87
CA TRP A 149 -6.34 18.24 28.74
C TRP A 149 -7.21 17.94 29.98
N LYS A 150 -8.02 18.89 30.46
CA LYS A 150 -8.98 18.64 31.55
C LYS A 150 -10.06 17.61 31.20
N TYR A 151 -10.40 17.50 29.91
CA TYR A 151 -11.43 16.60 29.40
C TYR A 151 -10.85 15.27 28.89
N ALA A 152 -9.52 15.10 28.83
CA ALA A 152 -8.89 13.91 28.25
C ALA A 152 -8.97 12.69 29.17
N PHE A 153 -9.47 11.58 28.62
CA PHE A 153 -9.38 10.26 29.23
C PHE A 153 -8.66 9.34 28.25
N SER A 154 -7.44 8.93 28.58
CA SER A 154 -6.60 8.07 27.74
C SER A 154 -6.47 6.66 28.33
N GLY A 155 -6.14 5.69 27.48
CA GLY A 155 -5.89 4.31 27.89
C GLY A 155 -4.44 4.04 28.28
N GLY A 156 -3.50 4.85 27.79
CA GLY A 156 -2.06 4.56 27.87
C GLY A 156 -1.65 3.53 26.81
N THR A 157 -0.35 3.31 26.63
CA THR A 157 0.14 2.29 25.69
C THR A 157 0.48 1.00 26.43
N CYS A 158 0.17 -0.16 25.86
CA CYS A 158 0.55 -1.41 26.48
C CYS A 158 2.08 -1.50 26.61
N PHE A 159 2.82 -1.60 25.51
CA PHE A 159 4.29 -1.63 25.55
C PHE A 159 4.89 -0.38 24.90
N VAL A 160 5.78 0.30 25.62
CA VAL A 160 6.55 1.45 25.11
C VAL A 160 8.01 1.06 25.03
N LEU A 161 8.63 1.19 23.86
CA LEU A 161 10.06 0.98 23.63
C LEU A 161 10.69 2.32 23.23
N GLN A 162 11.45 2.93 24.13
CA GLN A 162 12.08 4.23 23.91
C GLN A 162 13.60 4.12 24.00
N GLY A 163 14.31 4.47 22.92
CA GLY A 163 15.78 4.40 22.93
C GLY A 163 16.32 2.97 23.10
N CYS A 164 15.53 1.96 22.74
CA CYS A 164 15.86 0.56 22.95
C CYS A 164 16.65 -0.04 21.78
N ASP A 165 17.38 -1.11 22.07
CA ASP A 165 18.21 -1.79 21.06
C ASP A 165 18.20 -3.32 21.22
N ASN A 166 18.01 -4.05 20.12
CA ASN A 166 17.96 -5.52 20.13
C ASN A 166 16.93 -6.07 21.13
N ILE A 167 15.67 -5.66 20.93
CA ILE A 167 14.52 -6.12 21.73
C ILE A 167 13.72 -7.12 20.90
N GLN A 168 13.31 -8.20 21.54
CA GLN A 168 12.42 -9.19 20.93
C GLN A 168 11.13 -9.30 21.73
N ILE A 169 9.97 -9.18 21.08
CA ILE A 169 8.65 -9.40 21.69
C ILE A 169 7.98 -10.54 20.94
N THR A 170 7.66 -11.63 21.62
CA THR A 170 7.09 -12.81 20.94
C THR A 170 5.95 -13.48 21.72
N ASN A 171 5.02 -14.10 20.99
CA ASN A 171 4.01 -15.04 21.51
C ASN A 171 3.04 -14.43 22.53
N LEU A 172 2.58 -13.22 22.27
CA LEU A 172 1.65 -12.50 23.15
C LEU A 172 0.42 -12.04 22.40
N ALA A 173 -0.74 -12.12 23.06
CA ALA A 173 -1.91 -11.34 22.71
C ALA A 173 -1.96 -10.06 23.55
N PHE A 174 -2.33 -8.97 22.89
CA PHE A 174 -2.53 -7.64 23.43
C PHE A 174 -3.96 -7.23 23.10
N ASN A 175 -4.78 -7.02 24.13
CA ASN A 175 -6.20 -6.75 23.98
C ASN A 175 -6.56 -5.44 24.68
N GLY A 176 -6.91 -4.42 23.91
CA GLY A 176 -7.30 -3.11 24.45
C GLY A 176 -8.74 -3.05 24.99
N SER A 177 -9.51 -4.13 24.89
CA SER A 177 -10.89 -4.22 25.39
C SER A 177 -11.84 -3.14 24.85
N SER A 178 -11.60 -2.62 23.63
CA SER A 178 -12.37 -1.50 23.05
C SER A 178 -13.88 -1.69 23.04
N ALA A 179 -14.36 -2.94 22.89
CA ALA A 179 -15.79 -3.28 22.92
C ALA A 179 -16.48 -2.95 24.25
N LYS A 180 -15.71 -2.75 25.33
CA LYS A 180 -16.20 -2.55 26.70
C LYS A 180 -15.71 -1.23 27.32
N LEU A 181 -15.22 -0.30 26.50
CA LEU A 181 -14.86 1.03 26.97
C LEU A 181 -16.10 1.86 27.26
N GLU A 182 -15.98 2.80 28.19
CA GLU A 182 -16.83 3.98 28.22
C GLU A 182 -16.25 5.00 27.24
N VAL A 183 -16.94 5.32 26.14
CA VAL A 183 -16.40 6.21 25.11
C VAL A 183 -16.99 7.62 25.24
N GLY A 184 -16.09 8.61 25.27
CA GLY A 184 -16.39 10.03 25.35
C GLY A 184 -16.63 10.65 23.98
N GLY A 185 -16.63 11.98 23.92
CA GLY A 185 -16.61 12.70 22.64
C GLY A 185 -15.22 12.73 22.01
N HIS A 186 -15.11 13.40 20.86
CA HIS A 186 -13.86 13.49 20.10
C HIS A 186 -12.74 14.22 20.86
N TRP A 187 -11.50 13.88 20.53
CA TRP A 187 -10.28 14.53 21.00
C TRP A 187 -9.26 14.63 19.86
N GLY A 188 -8.87 15.84 19.49
CA GLY A 188 -8.14 16.14 18.26
C GLY A 188 -9.06 16.73 17.21
N ASP A 189 -8.71 16.55 15.94
CA ASP A 189 -9.47 16.99 14.76
C ASP A 189 -10.51 15.96 14.29
N THR A 190 -10.20 14.68 14.43
CA THR A 190 -10.98 13.61 13.79
C THR A 190 -11.05 12.36 14.68
N GLY A 191 -12.19 12.19 15.38
CA GLY A 191 -12.38 11.10 16.34
C GLY A 191 -11.55 11.32 17.62
N ILE A 192 -11.05 10.25 18.22
CA ILE A 192 -10.24 10.29 19.44
C ILE A 192 -8.77 9.98 19.09
N GLN A 193 -7.88 10.93 19.35
CA GLN A 193 -6.43 10.85 19.07
C GLN A 193 -5.57 10.62 20.33
N LEU A 194 -6.23 10.40 21.48
CA LEU A 194 -5.57 10.10 22.76
C LEU A 194 -4.86 8.74 22.74
N GLN A 195 -3.77 8.64 23.48
CA GLN A 195 -2.95 7.44 23.61
C GLN A 195 -3.78 6.24 24.08
N PHE A 196 -3.80 5.20 23.26
CA PHE A 196 -4.38 3.91 23.62
C PHE A 196 -3.87 2.80 22.68
N ASP A 197 -2.55 2.69 22.55
CA ASP A 197 -1.93 1.77 21.58
C ASP A 197 -1.51 0.43 22.18
N GLY A 198 -1.38 -0.58 21.33
CA GLY A 198 -0.74 -1.83 21.70
C GLY A 198 0.76 -1.65 21.95
N ILE A 199 1.51 -1.28 20.92
CA ILE A 199 2.97 -1.07 21.03
C ILE A 199 3.35 0.29 20.45
N PHE A 200 4.12 1.06 21.19
CA PHE A 200 4.76 2.28 20.71
C PHE A 200 6.28 2.11 20.68
N VAL A 201 6.89 2.37 19.53
CA VAL A 201 8.34 2.31 19.33
C VAL A 201 8.86 3.69 18.98
N SER A 202 9.78 4.21 19.78
CA SER A 202 10.45 5.48 19.53
C SER A 202 11.96 5.40 19.76
N ASP A 203 12.69 6.11 18.91
CA ASP A 203 14.14 6.17 18.81
C ASP A 203 14.88 4.84 19.06
N SER A 204 14.33 3.73 18.55
CA SER A 204 14.79 2.37 18.83
C SER A 204 15.28 1.63 17.58
N ARG A 205 16.18 0.64 17.76
CA ARG A 205 16.76 -0.17 16.67
C ARG A 205 16.73 -1.67 16.98
N ARG A 206 16.81 -2.51 15.94
CA ARG A 206 16.85 -3.97 16.03
C ARG A 206 15.69 -4.51 16.86
N ILE A 207 14.48 -4.09 16.52
CA ILE A 207 13.27 -4.48 17.24
C ILE A 207 12.58 -5.59 16.45
N SER A 208 12.38 -6.75 17.07
CA SER A 208 11.72 -7.90 16.45
C SER A 208 10.44 -8.27 17.20
N MET A 209 9.30 -8.11 16.55
CA MET A 209 7.97 -8.44 17.04
C MET A 209 7.43 -9.63 16.25
N ARG A 210 7.19 -10.79 16.91
CA ARG A 210 6.81 -12.02 16.20
C ARG A 210 5.67 -12.77 16.85
N ARG A 211 4.75 -13.31 16.04
CA ARG A 211 3.62 -14.13 16.52
C ARG A 211 2.76 -13.38 17.54
N LEU A 212 2.45 -12.12 17.25
CA LEU A 212 1.65 -11.26 18.12
C LEU A 212 0.21 -11.16 17.63
N SER A 213 -0.72 -11.02 18.56
CA SER A 213 -2.12 -10.69 18.29
C SER A 213 -2.45 -9.38 18.99
N LEU A 214 -2.49 -8.26 18.26
CA LEU A 214 -2.82 -6.94 18.79
C LEU A 214 -4.22 -6.57 18.33
N HIS A 215 -5.14 -6.34 19.27
CA HIS A 215 -6.51 -6.05 18.88
C HIS A 215 -7.29 -5.25 19.89
N HIS A 216 -8.37 -4.65 19.39
CA HIS A 216 -9.36 -3.93 20.21
C HIS A 216 -8.73 -2.78 21.01
N PHE A 217 -7.70 -2.13 20.47
CA PHE A 217 -7.15 -0.90 21.02
C PHE A 217 -8.00 0.32 20.68
N GLY A 218 -8.01 1.33 21.56
CA GLY A 218 -8.75 2.56 21.32
C GLY A 218 -8.16 3.37 20.16
N ARG A 219 -6.83 3.36 20.03
CA ARG A 219 -6.08 4.04 18.96
C ARG A 219 -5.46 3.04 17.99
N ASP A 220 -4.15 2.81 18.03
CA ASP A 220 -3.45 1.96 17.07
C ASP A 220 -3.06 0.61 17.65
N GLY A 221 -2.90 -0.39 16.78
CA GLY A 221 -2.24 -1.64 17.18
C GLY A 221 -0.77 -1.39 17.50
N ILE A 222 -0.05 -0.77 16.56
CA ILE A 222 1.35 -0.42 16.70
C ILE A 222 1.58 0.98 16.14
N GLN A 223 2.39 1.80 16.79
CA GLN A 223 2.93 3.02 16.22
C GLN A 223 4.47 3.03 16.31
N VAL A 224 5.12 3.40 15.19
CA VAL A 224 6.57 3.61 15.12
C VAL A 224 6.83 5.08 14.77
N LEU A 225 7.47 5.78 15.71
CA LEU A 225 7.88 7.18 15.59
C LEU A 225 9.35 7.30 16.04
N ASN A 226 10.26 6.97 15.13
CA ASN A 226 11.69 7.19 15.28
C ASN A 226 12.11 8.49 14.60
N HIS A 227 13.01 9.23 15.26
CA HIS A 227 13.66 10.43 14.73
C HIS A 227 15.16 10.17 14.46
N LEU A 228 15.51 8.90 14.26
CA LEU A 228 16.91 8.46 14.14
C LEU A 228 17.48 8.78 12.75
N ALA A 229 16.70 8.56 11.68
CA ALA A 229 17.08 8.96 10.33
C ALA A 229 17.16 10.48 10.21
N LYS A 230 18.23 10.99 9.60
CA LYS A 230 18.45 12.43 9.41
C LYS A 230 18.15 12.93 8.00
N SER A 231 17.91 12.02 7.06
CA SER A 231 17.50 12.30 5.69
C SER A 231 16.84 11.07 5.05
N LEU A 232 16.23 11.25 3.88
CA LEU A 232 15.71 10.13 3.08
C LEU A 232 16.77 9.12 2.63
N ASP A 233 18.04 9.54 2.58
CA ASP A 233 19.19 8.74 2.14
C ASP A 233 20.06 8.24 3.31
N ASP A 234 19.57 8.35 4.55
CA ASP A 234 20.33 7.89 5.70
C ASP A 234 20.66 6.38 5.56
N PRO A 235 21.94 5.99 5.54
CA PRO A 235 22.32 4.60 5.36
C PRO A 235 22.04 3.75 6.60
N ASN A 236 21.82 4.38 7.77
CA ASN A 236 21.70 3.69 9.05
C ASN A 236 20.28 3.20 9.28
N ARG A 237 19.97 2.05 8.70
CA ARG A 237 18.68 1.38 8.91
C ARG A 237 18.52 0.96 10.38
N GLU A 238 17.30 1.08 10.85
CA GLU A 238 16.86 0.83 12.22
C GLU A 238 16.51 -0.65 12.45
N ASP A 239 16.25 -1.41 11.38
CA ASP A 239 15.98 -2.86 11.41
C ASP A 239 14.84 -3.25 12.37
N ILE A 240 13.64 -2.78 12.05
CA ILE A 240 12.41 -3.11 12.79
C ILE A 240 11.64 -4.17 11.99
N LEU A 241 11.35 -5.30 12.62
CA LEU A 241 10.66 -6.44 12.03
C LEU A 241 9.37 -6.75 12.80
N LEU A 242 8.27 -6.87 12.05
CA LEU A 242 7.00 -7.45 12.48
C LEU A 242 6.73 -8.70 11.64
N GLU A 243 6.54 -9.86 12.27
CA GLU A 243 6.41 -11.13 11.55
C GLU A 243 5.28 -12.00 12.12
N ASN A 244 4.51 -12.63 11.23
CA ASN A 244 3.44 -13.59 11.58
C ASN A 244 2.47 -13.02 12.64
N SER A 245 2.09 -11.75 12.51
CA SER A 245 1.34 -11.02 13.53
C SER A 245 0.06 -10.39 12.99
N THR A 246 -0.89 -10.11 13.87
CA THR A 246 -2.17 -9.49 13.51
C THR A 246 -2.40 -8.22 14.30
N CYS A 247 -2.94 -7.20 13.63
CA CYS A 247 -3.41 -5.94 14.19
C CYS A 247 -4.87 -5.78 13.74
N ASN A 248 -5.83 -6.15 14.58
CA ASN A 248 -7.24 -6.22 14.17
C ASN A 248 -8.16 -5.43 15.08
N TYR A 249 -9.23 -4.85 14.53
CA TYR A 249 -10.31 -4.24 15.34
C TYR A 249 -9.86 -3.07 16.25
N ASN A 250 -8.78 -2.37 15.89
CA ASN A 250 -8.34 -1.16 16.59
C ASN A 250 -9.17 0.05 16.15
N GLY A 251 -9.27 1.09 16.97
CA GLY A 251 -10.14 2.24 16.71
C GLY A 251 -9.65 3.19 15.62
N ARG A 252 -8.32 3.43 15.54
CA ARG A 252 -7.73 4.34 14.56
C ARG A 252 -6.98 3.61 13.46
N GLN A 253 -6.00 2.77 13.79
CA GLN A 253 -5.22 2.04 12.77
C GLN A 253 -4.71 0.68 13.22
N GLY A 254 -4.34 -0.17 12.26
CA GLY A 254 -3.55 -1.38 12.54
C GLY A 254 -2.10 -1.03 12.89
N LEU A 255 -1.44 -0.25 12.02
CA LEU A 255 -0.06 0.21 12.19
C LEU A 255 0.12 1.64 11.67
N SER A 256 0.71 2.51 12.49
CA SER A 256 1.16 3.85 12.08
C SER A 256 2.68 3.87 11.95
N LEU A 257 3.18 4.28 10.78
CA LEU A 257 4.60 4.55 10.54
C LEU A 257 4.78 6.05 10.30
N THR A 258 5.16 6.77 11.34
CA THR A 258 5.33 8.23 11.30
C THR A 258 6.80 8.67 11.33
N GLY A 259 7.70 7.71 11.57
CA GLY A 259 9.15 7.88 11.41
C GLY A 259 9.84 6.52 11.54
N VAL A 260 10.48 6.04 10.47
CA VAL A 260 11.24 4.79 10.44
C VAL A 260 12.14 4.71 9.21
N ASN A 261 13.37 4.20 9.36
CA ASN A 261 14.23 3.82 8.24
C ASN A 261 14.56 2.33 8.31
N GLY A 262 13.87 1.49 7.53
CA GLY A 262 14.09 0.04 7.54
C GLY A 262 13.10 -0.72 8.41
N PHE A 263 11.81 -0.61 8.07
CA PHE A 263 10.74 -1.43 8.66
C PHE A 263 10.37 -2.59 7.75
N ARG A 264 10.09 -3.76 8.32
CA ARG A 264 9.61 -4.94 7.59
C ARG A 264 8.40 -5.55 8.29
N ALA A 265 7.30 -5.73 7.55
CA ALA A 265 6.21 -6.61 7.96
C ALA A 265 6.16 -7.84 7.05
N VAL A 266 6.10 -9.05 7.62
CA VAL A 266 6.04 -10.30 6.87
C VAL A 266 4.91 -11.18 7.41
N ASN A 267 4.04 -11.66 6.52
CA ASN A 267 2.90 -12.53 6.87
C ASN A 267 1.97 -11.91 7.93
N CYS A 268 1.67 -10.61 7.81
CA CYS A 268 0.89 -9.87 8.79
C CYS A 268 -0.53 -9.52 8.31
N SER A 269 -1.43 -9.26 9.25
CA SER A 269 -2.78 -8.74 8.96
C SER A 269 -3.01 -7.42 9.68
N PHE A 270 -3.56 -6.43 8.97
CA PHE A 270 -3.97 -5.12 9.48
C PHE A 270 -5.41 -4.85 9.01
N SER A 271 -6.37 -5.45 9.71
CA SER A 271 -7.74 -5.63 9.20
C SER A 271 -8.81 -5.24 10.21
N HIS A 272 -9.98 -4.87 9.72
CA HIS A 272 -11.16 -4.53 10.53
C HIS A 272 -10.96 -3.36 11.50
N THR A 273 -9.99 -2.48 11.25
CA THR A 273 -9.86 -1.21 11.97
C THR A 273 -11.17 -0.43 11.89
N GLY A 274 -11.59 0.17 13.00
CA GLY A 274 -12.77 1.02 13.06
C GLY A 274 -14.11 0.27 12.95
N ARG A 275 -14.13 -1.04 13.18
CA ARG A 275 -15.34 -1.89 13.04
C ARG A 275 -16.03 -2.24 14.36
N ILE A 276 -15.37 -2.05 15.51
CA ILE A 276 -15.96 -2.38 16.81
C ILE A 276 -17.00 -1.36 17.20
N VAL A 277 -18.15 -1.81 17.69
CA VAL A 277 -19.18 -0.98 18.32
C VAL A 277 -19.11 -1.22 19.84
N PRO A 278 -18.53 -0.29 20.62
CA PRO A 278 -18.47 -0.41 22.07
C PRO A 278 -19.86 -0.40 22.71
N ALA A 279 -20.05 -1.13 23.82
CA ALA A 279 -21.34 -1.18 24.50
C ALA A 279 -21.83 0.19 25.03
N SER A 280 -20.91 1.14 25.24
CA SER A 280 -21.23 2.50 25.69
C SER A 280 -21.75 3.43 24.57
N THR A 281 -21.68 2.99 23.30
CA THR A 281 -22.13 3.79 22.17
C THR A 281 -22.96 2.95 21.19
N SER A 282 -23.68 3.62 20.30
CA SER A 282 -24.38 2.96 19.18
C SER A 282 -23.60 3.08 17.86
N LYS A 283 -22.32 3.49 17.93
CA LYS A 283 -21.49 3.80 16.75
C LYS A 283 -20.18 3.03 16.84
N ALA A 284 -19.60 2.73 15.68
CA ALA A 284 -18.28 2.13 15.67
C ALA A 284 -17.25 3.09 16.30
N LEU A 285 -16.34 2.56 17.12
CA LEU A 285 -15.17 3.27 17.59
C LEU A 285 -14.24 3.45 16.41
N PHE A 286 -14.18 4.67 15.91
CA PHE A 286 -13.48 5.05 14.70
C PHE A 286 -12.82 6.41 14.88
N SER A 287 -11.54 6.50 14.55
CA SER A 287 -10.79 7.75 14.40
C SER A 287 -10.11 7.75 13.04
N ASN A 288 -10.09 8.89 12.34
CA ASN A 288 -9.39 8.95 11.05
C ASN A 288 -7.89 8.70 11.24
N PRO A 289 -7.23 8.10 10.23
CA PRO A 289 -7.78 7.65 8.95
C PRO A 289 -8.59 6.35 9.02
N GLY A 290 -8.57 5.60 10.13
CA GLY A 290 -9.30 4.34 10.23
C GLY A 290 -8.65 3.19 9.46
N ALA A 291 -7.36 3.29 9.15
CA ALA A 291 -6.69 2.49 8.14
C ALA A 291 -6.15 1.14 8.65
N GLY A 292 -5.80 0.25 7.71
CA GLY A 292 -4.95 -0.89 8.02
C GLY A 292 -3.55 -0.40 8.40
N ILE A 293 -2.92 0.36 7.50
CA ILE A 293 -1.66 1.07 7.74
C ILE A 293 -1.77 2.51 7.30
N ASP A 294 -1.19 3.40 8.10
CA ASP A 294 -0.87 4.77 7.72
C ASP A 294 0.64 4.98 7.66
N LEU A 295 1.09 5.59 6.57
CA LEU A 295 2.47 6.01 6.36
C LEU A 295 2.49 7.53 6.15
N GLU A 296 2.49 8.25 7.27
CA GLU A 296 2.45 9.70 7.33
C GLU A 296 3.69 10.23 8.07
N PRO A 297 4.75 10.63 7.36
CA PRO A 297 5.98 11.18 7.95
C PRO A 297 5.69 12.59 8.51
N GLN A 298 5.09 12.67 9.70
CA GLN A 298 4.76 13.93 10.37
C GLN A 298 6.04 14.64 10.84
N ASP A 299 6.81 13.96 11.70
CA ASP A 299 8.01 14.51 12.35
C ASP A 299 9.29 13.71 12.03
N GLY A 300 9.18 12.64 11.23
CA GLY A 300 10.28 11.76 10.86
C GLY A 300 10.36 11.47 9.36
N PHE A 301 11.30 10.60 8.97
CA PHE A 301 11.36 10.05 7.61
C PHE A 301 10.79 8.63 7.63
N VAL A 302 10.03 8.25 6.60
CA VAL A 302 9.51 6.89 6.44
C VAL A 302 10.16 6.29 5.19
N THR A 303 11.24 5.54 5.38
CA THR A 303 12.02 4.99 4.27
C THR A 303 12.38 3.53 4.42
N ASN A 304 12.65 2.87 3.29
CA ASN A 304 13.06 1.47 3.24
C ASN A 304 12.06 0.53 3.94
N VAL A 305 10.77 0.76 3.71
CA VAL A 305 9.68 -0.04 4.28
C VAL A 305 9.32 -1.18 3.33
N SER A 306 9.18 -2.40 3.86
CA SER A 306 8.73 -3.56 3.09
C SER A 306 7.56 -4.26 3.78
N LEU A 307 6.46 -4.46 3.05
CA LEU A 307 5.29 -5.20 3.48
C LEU A 307 5.15 -6.44 2.58
N GLU A 308 5.34 -7.64 3.11
CA GLU A 308 5.39 -8.89 2.36
C GLU A 308 4.34 -9.89 2.84
N ASN A 309 3.52 -10.39 1.89
CA ASN A 309 2.45 -11.35 2.18
C ASN A 309 1.49 -10.84 3.27
N CYS A 310 1.16 -9.55 3.22
CA CYS A 310 0.29 -8.88 4.18
C CYS A 310 -1.16 -8.83 3.69
N ARG A 311 -2.08 -8.62 4.64
CA ARG A 311 -3.51 -8.46 4.38
C ARG A 311 -4.03 -7.17 5.00
N PHE A 312 -4.79 -6.41 4.23
CA PHE A 312 -5.45 -5.16 4.62
C PHE A 312 -6.92 -5.26 4.25
N ILE A 313 -7.73 -5.79 5.16
CA ILE A 313 -9.08 -6.23 4.82
C ILE A 313 -10.11 -5.47 5.66
N ASP A 314 -11.10 -4.91 4.97
CA ASP A 314 -12.35 -4.43 5.54
C ASP A 314 -12.15 -3.44 6.71
N ASN A 315 -11.17 -2.55 6.56
CA ASN A 315 -10.98 -1.42 7.44
C ASN A 315 -12.08 -0.38 7.17
N ALA A 316 -12.51 0.35 8.20
CA ALA A 316 -13.46 1.45 8.05
C ALA A 316 -12.88 2.58 7.18
N GLY A 317 -11.59 2.84 7.36
CA GLY A 317 -10.74 3.66 6.50
C GLY A 317 -10.06 2.85 5.39
N GLN A 318 -8.91 3.33 4.91
CA GLN A 318 -8.22 2.69 3.79
C GLN A 318 -7.49 1.41 4.20
N GLY A 319 -7.23 0.52 3.24
CA GLY A 319 -6.30 -0.58 3.46
C GLY A 319 -4.90 -0.05 3.79
N ILE A 320 -4.41 0.84 2.94
CA ILE A 320 -3.17 1.61 3.13
C ILE A 320 -3.47 3.08 2.83
N VAL A 321 -3.03 3.98 3.71
CA VAL A 321 -3.03 5.41 3.46
C VAL A 321 -1.62 5.97 3.57
N SER A 322 -1.27 6.87 2.67
CA SER A 322 -0.09 7.72 2.73
C SER A 322 -0.47 9.01 2.04
N ASP A 323 -1.01 9.92 2.84
CA ASP A 323 -1.49 11.20 2.34
C ASP A 323 -0.53 12.31 2.72
N TRP A 324 -0.06 13.06 1.73
CA TRP A 324 0.59 14.36 1.91
C TRP A 324 0.63 15.04 0.54
N VAL A 325 -0.34 15.91 0.28
CA VAL A 325 -0.51 16.55 -1.04
C VAL A 325 0.19 17.92 -1.16
N ASP A 326 0.73 18.46 -0.08
CA ASP A 326 1.37 19.76 -0.10
C ASP A 326 2.79 19.68 -0.69
N GLU A 327 2.93 20.15 -1.95
CA GLU A 327 4.20 20.21 -2.67
C GLU A 327 5.25 21.12 -2.02
N SER A 328 4.86 22.02 -1.11
CA SER A 328 5.81 22.86 -0.37
C SER A 328 6.58 22.09 0.70
N HIS A 329 6.11 20.89 1.06
CA HIS A 329 6.77 20.02 2.02
C HIS A 329 7.70 19.02 1.29
N PRO A 330 8.97 18.89 1.71
CA PRO A 330 9.85 17.90 1.13
C PRO A 330 9.30 16.50 1.39
N SER A 331 9.43 15.60 0.41
CA SER A 331 8.98 14.21 0.52
C SER A 331 9.50 13.57 1.80
N GLY A 332 8.62 13.08 2.67
CA GLY A 332 9.01 12.32 3.86
C GLY A 332 9.17 10.82 3.60
N THR A 333 8.77 10.33 2.42
CA THR A 333 8.79 8.90 2.05
C THR A 333 9.77 8.55 0.93
N ARG A 334 10.32 7.33 0.99
CA ARG A 334 11.15 6.71 -0.08
C ARG A 334 11.25 5.20 0.05
N ASN A 335 11.28 4.50 -1.08
CA ASN A 335 11.53 3.05 -1.14
C ASN A 335 10.54 2.25 -0.26
N ILE A 336 9.26 2.41 -0.57
CA ILE A 336 8.15 1.69 0.07
C ILE A 336 7.71 0.57 -0.86
N VAL A 337 7.86 -0.68 -0.40
CA VAL A 337 7.57 -1.86 -1.22
C VAL A 337 6.48 -2.69 -0.58
N ILE A 338 5.39 -2.90 -1.31
CA ILE A 338 4.30 -3.79 -0.92
C ILE A 338 4.30 -4.96 -1.88
N SER A 339 4.44 -6.19 -1.37
CA SER A 339 4.61 -7.37 -2.19
C SER A 339 3.77 -8.55 -1.75
N ASN A 340 3.28 -9.32 -2.73
CA ASN A 340 2.49 -10.54 -2.52
C ASN A 340 1.27 -10.34 -1.59
N SER A 341 0.74 -9.13 -1.53
CA SER A 341 -0.23 -8.72 -0.51
C SER A 341 -1.65 -8.57 -1.05
N LEU A 342 -2.63 -8.59 -0.15
CA LEU A 342 -4.05 -8.44 -0.44
C LEU A 342 -4.58 -7.17 0.23
N LEU A 343 -5.10 -6.24 -0.56
CA LEU A 343 -5.82 -5.07 -0.10
C LEU A 343 -7.29 -5.27 -0.51
N TRP A 344 -8.22 -5.21 0.44
CA TRP A 344 -9.64 -5.49 0.17
C TRP A 344 -10.55 -4.60 1.00
N SER A 345 -11.16 -3.59 0.38
CA SER A 345 -11.97 -2.60 1.11
C SER A 345 -13.39 -2.48 0.58
N THR A 346 -14.33 -2.26 1.50
CA THR A 346 -15.80 -2.25 1.29
C THR A 346 -16.44 -0.92 1.64
N SER A 347 -15.84 -0.13 2.53
CA SER A 347 -16.37 1.18 2.98
C SER A 347 -15.49 2.37 2.65
N ASN A 348 -14.27 2.14 2.17
CA ASN A 348 -13.33 3.20 1.79
C ASN A 348 -12.31 2.65 0.78
N TRP A 349 -11.40 3.49 0.29
CA TRP A 349 -10.40 3.13 -0.73
C TRP A 349 -9.49 1.98 -0.28
N SER A 350 -9.16 1.06 -1.18
CA SER A 350 -8.21 -0.01 -0.87
C SER A 350 -6.80 0.50 -0.65
N ALA A 351 -6.42 1.54 -1.38
CA ALA A 351 -5.23 2.32 -1.07
C ALA A 351 -5.41 3.78 -1.50
N TRP A 352 -4.96 4.69 -0.65
CA TRP A 352 -4.81 6.12 -0.92
C TRP A 352 -3.32 6.47 -0.81
N VAL A 353 -2.68 6.82 -1.92
CA VAL A 353 -1.24 7.09 -1.95
C VAL A 353 -0.98 8.33 -2.76
N THR A 354 -0.55 9.40 -2.10
CA THR A 354 -0.13 10.66 -2.75
C THR A 354 1.36 10.94 -2.57
N GLN A 355 2.03 10.22 -1.67
CA GLN A 355 3.47 10.38 -1.44
C GLN A 355 4.37 9.47 -2.33
N LYS A 356 5.68 9.74 -2.33
CA LYS A 356 6.65 9.19 -3.29
C LYS A 356 7.24 7.84 -2.88
N GLY A 357 7.72 7.10 -3.88
CA GLY A 357 8.59 5.93 -3.72
C GLY A 357 7.86 4.60 -3.54
N TYR A 358 6.59 4.52 -3.94
CA TYR A 358 5.76 3.32 -3.78
C TYR A 358 5.91 2.33 -4.94
N LEU A 359 6.20 1.07 -4.60
CA LEU A 359 6.18 -0.08 -5.52
C LEU A 359 5.25 -1.16 -4.98
N PHE A 360 4.20 -1.46 -5.73
CA PHE A 360 3.34 -2.62 -5.50
C PHE A 360 3.76 -3.75 -6.45
N ARG A 361 4.00 -4.95 -5.90
CA ARG A 361 4.43 -6.12 -6.66
C ARG A 361 3.59 -7.35 -6.33
N ASN A 362 3.05 -8.04 -7.32
CA ASN A 362 2.25 -9.26 -7.12
C ASN A 362 1.07 -9.05 -6.14
N CYS A 363 0.48 -7.85 -6.11
CA CYS A 363 -0.59 -7.52 -5.19
C CYS A 363 -1.97 -7.77 -5.80
N ARG A 364 -2.93 -8.12 -4.95
CA ARG A 364 -4.36 -8.14 -5.28
C ARG A 364 -5.00 -6.96 -4.59
N ILE A 365 -5.59 -6.07 -5.38
CA ILE A 365 -6.23 -4.84 -4.93
C ILE A 365 -7.70 -4.97 -5.27
N TYR A 366 -8.49 -5.25 -4.25
CA TYR A 366 -9.92 -5.48 -4.34
C TYR A 366 -10.68 -4.27 -3.81
N GLY A 367 -11.34 -3.55 -4.73
CA GLY A 367 -11.78 -2.17 -4.52
C GLY A 367 -10.80 -1.16 -5.13
N ALA A 368 -11.12 0.12 -4.96
CA ALA A 368 -10.43 1.20 -5.65
C ALA A 368 -9.04 1.54 -5.07
N PHE A 369 -8.04 1.61 -5.95
CA PHE A 369 -6.79 2.35 -5.70
C PHE A 369 -6.97 3.81 -6.16
N VAL A 370 -6.58 4.78 -5.32
CA VAL A 370 -6.73 6.21 -5.66
C VAL A 370 -5.42 7.01 -5.65
N HIS A 371 -5.35 7.99 -6.56
CA HIS A 371 -4.29 8.97 -6.80
C HIS A 371 -3.01 8.45 -7.48
N GLY A 372 -2.02 8.01 -6.71
CA GLY A 372 -0.61 8.06 -7.11
C GLY A 372 0.03 9.39 -6.71
N CYS A 373 1.30 9.61 -7.02
CA CYS A 373 2.06 10.78 -6.55
C CYS A 373 2.60 11.67 -7.68
N HIS A 374 2.82 12.96 -7.38
CA HIS A 374 3.62 13.84 -8.22
C HIS A 374 5.12 13.51 -8.05
N ALA A 375 5.73 12.88 -9.05
CA ALA A 375 7.10 12.36 -9.02
C ALA A 375 8.04 13.03 -10.04
N ALA A 376 9.21 13.46 -9.58
CA ALA A 376 10.22 14.03 -10.47
C ALA A 376 10.91 12.95 -11.32
N THR A 377 11.04 11.74 -10.76
CA THR A 377 11.70 10.59 -11.40
C THR A 377 10.82 9.36 -11.40
N THR A 378 11.13 8.38 -12.25
CA THR A 378 10.40 7.10 -12.29
C THR A 378 10.55 6.29 -11.00
N LEU A 379 11.64 6.47 -10.24
CA LEU A 379 11.85 5.75 -8.98
C LEU A 379 10.93 6.29 -7.87
N GLU A 380 10.65 7.59 -7.90
CA GLU A 380 9.72 8.27 -6.99
C GLU A 380 8.26 7.99 -7.30
N ALA A 381 7.94 7.64 -8.56
CA ALA A 381 6.57 7.42 -8.99
C ALA A 381 5.93 6.21 -8.29
N THR A 382 4.61 6.22 -8.20
CA THR A 382 3.81 5.04 -7.84
C THR A 382 3.88 4.01 -8.97
N ARG A 383 4.30 2.78 -8.66
CA ARG A 383 4.53 1.72 -9.65
C ARG A 383 3.86 0.42 -9.27
N PHE A 384 3.37 -0.30 -10.28
CA PHE A 384 2.73 -1.60 -10.14
C PHE A 384 3.39 -2.62 -11.06
N VAL A 385 3.71 -3.78 -10.50
CA VAL A 385 4.28 -4.92 -11.23
C VAL A 385 3.48 -6.17 -10.91
N ASN A 386 2.93 -6.82 -11.93
CA ASN A 386 2.16 -8.06 -11.80
C ASN A 386 1.01 -7.96 -10.78
N CYS A 387 0.33 -6.82 -10.73
CA CYS A 387 -0.79 -6.58 -9.81
C CYS A 387 -2.13 -6.86 -10.48
N THR A 388 -3.13 -7.27 -9.69
CA THR A 388 -4.51 -7.43 -10.12
C THR A 388 -5.38 -6.42 -9.40
N PHE A 389 -6.11 -5.62 -10.17
CA PHE A 389 -7.16 -4.71 -9.72
C PHE A 389 -8.49 -5.36 -10.05
N GLU A 390 -9.35 -5.55 -9.05
CA GLU A 390 -10.66 -6.18 -9.22
C GLU A 390 -11.67 -5.55 -8.27
N ASP A 391 -12.92 -5.40 -8.66
CA ASP A 391 -14.03 -4.96 -7.80
C ASP A 391 -14.70 -6.15 -7.10
N ARG A 392 -13.88 -7.07 -6.59
CA ARG A 392 -14.35 -8.34 -6.02
C ARG A 392 -15.15 -8.09 -4.73
N PRO A 393 -16.38 -8.60 -4.59
CA PRO A 393 -17.18 -8.39 -3.39
C PRO A 393 -16.63 -9.18 -2.19
N TYR A 394 -16.65 -8.56 -1.01
CA TYR A 394 -16.26 -9.19 0.26
C TYR A 394 -17.50 -9.58 1.06
N HIS A 395 -17.71 -10.87 1.31
CA HIS A 395 -18.87 -11.39 2.06
C HIS A 395 -20.23 -10.81 1.59
N GLY A 396 -20.40 -10.69 0.27
CA GLY A 396 -21.62 -10.15 -0.34
C GLY A 396 -21.69 -8.62 -0.40
N GLN A 397 -20.77 -7.90 0.23
CA GLN A 397 -20.64 -6.46 0.11
C GLN A 397 -19.80 -6.10 -1.12
N SER A 398 -20.25 -5.13 -1.90
CA SER A 398 -19.48 -4.60 -3.03
C SER A 398 -18.15 -4.03 -2.57
N ALA A 399 -17.11 -4.18 -3.39
CA ALA A 399 -15.87 -3.46 -3.17
C ALA A 399 -16.11 -1.95 -3.29
N TYR A 400 -15.39 -1.15 -2.51
CA TYR A 400 -15.59 0.29 -2.50
C TYR A 400 -14.98 0.97 -3.73
N GLY A 401 -15.67 2.01 -4.21
CA GLY A 401 -15.20 2.93 -5.24
C GLY A 401 -15.78 2.63 -6.63
N PRO A 402 -15.95 3.66 -7.49
CA PRO A 402 -16.55 3.49 -8.81
C PRO A 402 -15.60 2.83 -9.83
N PHE A 403 -14.27 2.98 -9.65
CA PHE A 403 -13.25 2.39 -10.52
C PHE A 403 -12.30 1.49 -9.72
N THR A 404 -11.75 0.44 -10.32
CA THR A 404 -10.68 -0.34 -9.66
C THR A 404 -9.36 0.44 -9.53
N MET A 405 -9.11 1.38 -10.45
CA MET A 405 -8.01 2.34 -10.40
C MET A 405 -8.52 3.74 -10.76
N HIS A 406 -8.17 4.72 -9.94
CA HIS A 406 -8.59 6.11 -10.10
C HIS A 406 -7.41 7.06 -9.83
N SER A 407 -7.06 7.90 -10.79
CA SER A 407 -6.07 8.96 -10.64
C SER A 407 -6.60 10.28 -11.22
N ASP A 408 -6.81 11.28 -10.36
CA ASP A 408 -7.39 12.59 -10.69
C ASP A 408 -6.33 13.68 -10.78
N SER A 409 -5.59 13.72 -11.89
CA SER A 409 -4.68 14.82 -12.21
C SER A 409 -3.58 15.09 -11.16
N HIS A 410 -3.18 14.06 -10.41
CA HIS A 410 -2.12 14.20 -9.41
C HIS A 410 -0.86 13.43 -9.78
N ALA A 411 -1.01 12.24 -10.37
CA ALA A 411 0.11 11.36 -10.59
C ALA A 411 0.95 11.75 -11.81
N THR A 412 2.27 11.67 -11.66
CA THR A 412 3.21 11.70 -12.78
C THR A 412 4.07 10.43 -12.77
N ARG A 413 4.39 9.95 -13.98
CA ARG A 413 5.24 8.79 -14.27
C ARG A 413 4.70 7.48 -13.70
N MET A 414 3.43 7.45 -13.32
CA MET A 414 2.75 6.26 -12.79
C MET A 414 2.80 5.14 -13.84
N SER A 415 3.14 3.93 -13.39
CA SER A 415 3.35 2.82 -14.32
C SER A 415 2.79 1.49 -13.84
N PHE A 416 2.37 0.69 -14.81
CA PHE A 416 1.76 -0.62 -14.66
C PHE A 416 2.48 -1.59 -15.60
N THR A 417 3.08 -2.63 -15.04
CA THR A 417 3.76 -3.68 -15.80
C THR A 417 3.15 -5.03 -15.47
N ASP A 418 2.75 -5.80 -16.49
CA ASP A 418 2.12 -7.11 -16.34
C ASP A 418 0.86 -7.10 -15.46
N CYS A 419 0.15 -5.98 -15.41
CA CYS A 419 -1.02 -5.79 -14.53
C CYS A 419 -2.34 -6.21 -15.20
N ARG A 420 -3.31 -6.59 -14.38
CA ARG A 420 -4.67 -6.96 -14.80
C ARG A 420 -5.70 -6.07 -14.14
N PHE A 421 -6.64 -5.55 -14.91
CA PHE A 421 -7.79 -4.78 -14.45
C PHE A 421 -9.04 -5.58 -14.78
N ILE A 422 -9.84 -5.93 -13.76
CA ILE A 422 -11.00 -6.81 -13.89
C ILE A 422 -12.22 -6.10 -13.31
N GLY A 423 -13.21 -5.82 -14.16
CA GLY A 423 -14.45 -5.15 -13.76
C GLY A 423 -15.60 -6.14 -13.81
N THR A 424 -16.19 -6.43 -12.67
CA THR A 424 -17.29 -7.40 -12.49
C THR A 424 -18.62 -6.71 -12.16
N HIS A 425 -18.55 -5.52 -11.55
CA HIS A 425 -19.69 -4.71 -11.13
C HIS A 425 -19.46 -3.19 -11.32
N GLY A 426 -18.23 -2.71 -11.24
CA GLY A 426 -17.79 -1.33 -11.38
C GLY A 426 -16.91 -1.11 -12.61
N TYR A 427 -16.43 0.13 -12.74
CA TYR A 427 -15.59 0.54 -13.86
C TYR A 427 -14.14 0.04 -13.66
N LEU A 428 -13.40 -0.12 -14.76
CA LEU A 428 -12.01 -0.51 -14.69
C LEU A 428 -11.15 0.65 -14.20
N ILE A 429 -11.16 1.76 -14.94
CA ILE A 429 -10.12 2.78 -14.79
C ILE A 429 -10.57 4.20 -15.12
N GLN A 430 -10.17 5.13 -14.25
CA GLN A 430 -10.15 6.56 -14.49
C GLN A 430 -8.72 7.07 -14.32
N ALA A 431 -8.05 7.41 -15.42
CA ALA A 431 -6.69 7.91 -15.41
C ALA A 431 -6.60 9.28 -16.11
N VAL A 432 -6.47 10.34 -15.31
CA VAL A 432 -6.38 11.73 -15.77
C VAL A 432 -4.98 12.28 -15.49
N PRO A 433 -4.21 12.69 -16.52
CA PRO A 433 -2.86 13.21 -16.35
C PRO A 433 -2.82 14.47 -15.48
N ALA A 434 -1.77 14.63 -14.68
CA ALA A 434 -1.57 15.84 -13.86
C ALA A 434 -1.40 17.11 -14.70
N ALA A 435 -0.61 17.02 -15.77
CA ALA A 435 -0.39 18.12 -16.69
C ALA A 435 -0.35 17.62 -18.15
N ILE A 436 -0.29 18.60 -19.05
CA ILE A 436 -0.18 18.40 -20.50
C ILE A 436 1.28 18.14 -20.88
N ASP A 437 1.87 17.08 -20.33
CA ASP A 437 3.26 16.71 -20.61
C ASP A 437 3.49 15.20 -20.62
N THR A 438 4.67 14.78 -21.04
CA THR A 438 5.05 13.36 -21.11
C THR A 438 5.29 12.73 -19.75
N ALA A 439 5.62 13.52 -18.73
CA ALA A 439 5.84 13.02 -17.38
C ALA A 439 4.52 12.65 -16.72
N SER A 440 3.43 13.31 -17.06
CA SER A 440 2.08 13.09 -16.52
C SER A 440 1.35 11.91 -17.15
N LEU A 441 1.92 11.27 -18.17
CA LEU A 441 1.29 10.13 -18.83
C LEU A 441 1.40 8.85 -17.99
N PHE A 442 0.37 8.01 -18.08
CA PHE A 442 0.30 6.70 -17.46
C PHE A 442 0.93 5.65 -18.37
N HIS A 443 1.88 4.89 -17.84
CA HIS A 443 2.61 3.88 -18.60
C HIS A 443 2.05 2.48 -18.39
N PHE A 444 1.53 1.85 -19.44
CA PHE A 444 1.01 0.49 -19.43
C PHE A 444 1.92 -0.41 -20.25
N ARG A 445 2.47 -1.45 -19.62
CA ARG A 445 3.30 -2.46 -20.27
C ARG A 445 2.71 -3.83 -20.01
N ASN A 446 2.43 -4.58 -21.07
CA ASN A 446 1.90 -5.96 -20.97
C ASN A 446 0.62 -6.08 -20.10
N CYS A 447 -0.27 -5.09 -20.15
CA CYS A 447 -1.45 -5.06 -19.28
C CYS A 447 -2.67 -5.74 -19.93
N ALA A 448 -3.58 -6.24 -19.11
CA ALA A 448 -4.86 -6.77 -19.56
C ALA A 448 -6.03 -6.05 -18.89
N PHE A 449 -6.97 -5.59 -19.71
CA PHE A 449 -8.24 -5.00 -19.29
C PHE A 449 -9.34 -6.00 -19.59
N LEU A 450 -9.99 -6.52 -18.55
CA LEU A 450 -10.98 -7.59 -18.61
C LEU A 450 -12.35 -7.06 -18.19
N TYR A 451 -13.25 -6.95 -19.16
CA TYR A 451 -14.67 -6.66 -18.90
C TYR A 451 -15.35 -7.96 -18.53
N ASP A 452 -15.64 -8.15 -17.23
CA ASP A 452 -16.15 -9.39 -16.66
C ASP A 452 -17.55 -9.24 -16.02
N TYR A 453 -18.22 -8.12 -16.30
CA TYR A 453 -19.57 -7.84 -15.82
C TYR A 453 -20.65 -8.51 -16.66
N ALA A 454 -21.72 -8.97 -15.99
CA ALA A 454 -22.93 -9.46 -16.65
C ALA A 454 -23.74 -8.32 -17.30
N GLN A 455 -23.65 -7.11 -16.74
CA GLN A 455 -24.25 -5.88 -17.24
C GLN A 455 -23.33 -4.70 -16.88
N PRO A 456 -22.93 -3.84 -17.83
CA PRO A 456 -22.15 -2.65 -17.50
C PRO A 456 -23.00 -1.69 -16.63
N PRO A 457 -22.38 -0.95 -15.70
CA PRO A 457 -23.09 0.09 -14.96
C PRO A 457 -23.66 1.15 -15.93
N ARG A 458 -24.85 1.71 -15.63
CA ARG A 458 -25.42 2.80 -16.44
C ARG A 458 -24.47 4.01 -16.46
N ASN A 459 -24.43 4.72 -17.60
CA ASN A 459 -23.54 5.89 -17.83
C ASN A 459 -22.03 5.57 -17.74
N SER A 460 -21.63 4.35 -18.13
CA SER A 460 -20.24 3.86 -18.05
C SER A 460 -19.30 4.55 -19.03
N TYR A 461 -18.21 5.14 -18.52
CA TYR A 461 -17.07 5.53 -19.34
C TYR A 461 -15.77 5.25 -18.59
N ASP A 462 -15.08 4.17 -18.97
CA ASP A 462 -13.67 4.02 -18.63
C ASP A 462 -12.86 5.06 -19.39
N LYS A 463 -11.84 5.65 -18.77
CA LYS A 463 -11.03 6.68 -19.42
C LYS A 463 -9.55 6.59 -19.07
N ILE A 464 -8.72 6.67 -20.11
CA ILE A 464 -7.28 6.88 -20.03
C ILE A 464 -6.96 8.11 -20.86
N LEU A 465 -6.92 9.28 -20.21
CA LEU A 465 -6.74 10.56 -20.90
C LEU A 465 -5.27 10.86 -21.25
N GLY A 466 -4.32 10.01 -20.83
CA GLY A 466 -2.91 10.10 -21.20
C GLY A 466 -2.18 8.77 -21.07
N GLY A 467 -2.34 7.89 -22.05
CA GLY A 467 -1.85 6.51 -21.98
C GLY A 467 -0.64 6.26 -22.89
N VAL A 468 0.42 5.70 -22.33
CA VAL A 468 1.58 5.18 -23.06
C VAL A 468 1.60 3.65 -22.95
N PHE A 469 1.23 2.98 -24.03
CA PHE A 469 1.23 1.53 -24.15
C PHE A 469 2.55 1.01 -24.69
N SER A 470 3.00 -0.14 -24.18
CA SER A 470 4.17 -0.87 -24.66
C SER A 470 4.04 -2.37 -24.39
N GLY A 471 4.86 -3.20 -25.03
CA GLY A 471 4.68 -4.66 -24.94
C GLY A 471 3.30 -5.09 -25.44
N ASN A 472 2.70 -6.15 -24.89
CA ASN A 472 1.40 -6.65 -25.36
C ASN A 472 0.25 -6.26 -24.43
N THR A 473 -0.49 -5.20 -24.77
CA THR A 473 -1.69 -4.79 -24.04
C THR A 473 -2.97 -5.25 -24.72
N VAL A 474 -3.91 -5.78 -23.95
CA VAL A 474 -5.17 -6.36 -24.47
C VAL A 474 -6.40 -5.87 -23.69
N PHE A 475 -7.47 -5.58 -24.43
CA PHE A 475 -8.82 -5.34 -23.93
C PHE A 475 -9.68 -6.53 -24.36
N GLN A 476 -10.21 -7.30 -23.43
CA GLN A 476 -10.92 -8.54 -23.73
C GLN A 476 -12.04 -8.82 -22.73
N ASN A 477 -12.85 -9.84 -23.03
CA ASN A 477 -13.84 -10.34 -22.08
C ASN A 477 -13.16 -11.08 -20.92
N GLY A 478 -13.71 -10.91 -19.73
CA GLY A 478 -13.58 -11.89 -18.67
C GLY A 478 -14.51 -13.09 -18.90
N PRO A 479 -14.27 -14.20 -18.17
CA PRO A 479 -15.00 -15.45 -18.34
C PRO A 479 -16.51 -15.37 -18.04
N ARG A 480 -16.97 -14.35 -17.30
CA ARG A 480 -18.36 -14.15 -16.87
C ARG A 480 -19.12 -13.13 -17.72
N ARG A 481 -18.49 -12.48 -18.70
CA ARG A 481 -19.18 -11.49 -19.54
C ARG A 481 -20.20 -12.19 -20.44
N THR A 482 -21.47 -12.02 -20.11
CA THR A 482 -22.62 -12.48 -20.90
C THR A 482 -23.37 -11.34 -21.60
N SER A 483 -23.03 -10.09 -21.27
CA SER A 483 -23.74 -8.91 -21.74
C SER A 483 -23.54 -8.62 -23.23
N PRO A 484 -24.61 -8.40 -24.02
CA PRO A 484 -24.50 -7.81 -25.34
C PRO A 484 -24.32 -6.28 -25.29
N HIS A 485 -24.31 -5.67 -24.11
CA HIS A 485 -24.28 -4.22 -23.97
C HIS A 485 -22.99 -3.61 -24.49
N ARG A 486 -23.16 -2.40 -25.03
CA ARG A 486 -22.06 -1.57 -25.51
C ARG A 486 -21.20 -1.11 -24.32
N THR A 487 -19.90 -1.26 -24.45
CA THR A 487 -18.90 -0.74 -23.51
C THR A 487 -18.20 0.44 -24.14
N ASP A 488 -18.27 1.62 -23.52
CA ASP A 488 -17.58 2.81 -23.98
C ASP A 488 -16.25 3.01 -23.24
N PHE A 489 -15.18 3.26 -24.00
CA PHE A 489 -13.84 3.52 -23.47
C PHE A 489 -13.23 4.74 -24.14
N MET A 490 -12.75 5.69 -23.35
CA MET A 490 -12.11 6.92 -23.83
C MET A 490 -10.59 6.81 -23.76
N LEU A 491 -9.93 7.09 -24.89
CA LEU A 491 -8.47 7.12 -25.03
C LEU A 491 -8.03 8.53 -25.44
N GLY A 492 -7.28 9.19 -24.56
CA GLY A 492 -6.69 10.50 -24.78
C GLY A 492 -7.56 11.68 -24.30
N ASN A 493 -7.03 12.89 -24.43
CA ASN A 493 -7.60 14.12 -23.85
C ASN A 493 -7.88 15.17 -24.93
N SER A 494 -9.02 15.85 -24.84
CA SER A 494 -9.36 16.93 -25.77
C SER A 494 -8.48 18.17 -25.62
N SER A 495 -7.92 18.36 -24.44
CA SER A 495 -7.01 19.46 -24.14
C SER A 495 -5.62 19.27 -24.72
N THR A 496 -5.24 18.06 -25.17
CA THR A 496 -3.86 17.76 -25.57
C THR A 496 -3.79 16.80 -26.74
N PRO A 497 -3.25 17.22 -27.90
CA PRO A 497 -2.97 16.29 -29.00
C PRO A 497 -1.95 15.20 -28.60
N GLY A 498 -2.10 13.99 -29.14
CA GLY A 498 -1.10 12.92 -29.02
C GLY A 498 -0.97 12.28 -27.64
N THR A 499 -1.98 12.40 -26.78
CA THR A 499 -1.97 11.84 -25.42
C THR A 499 -2.04 10.32 -25.35
N THR A 500 -2.37 9.64 -26.45
CA THR A 500 -2.37 8.18 -26.51
C THR A 500 -1.28 7.70 -27.45
N VAL A 501 -0.35 6.91 -26.91
CA VAL A 501 0.85 6.46 -27.63
C VAL A 501 1.00 4.95 -27.46
N LEU A 502 1.20 4.22 -28.56
CA LEU A 502 1.71 2.84 -28.56
C LEU A 502 3.17 2.86 -29.00
N ARG A 503 4.08 2.57 -28.08
CA ARG A 503 5.52 2.46 -28.34
C ARG A 503 5.85 1.15 -29.04
N VAL A 504 6.92 1.16 -29.84
CA VAL A 504 7.52 -0.06 -30.37
C VAL A 504 8.60 -0.60 -29.42
N PRO A 505 8.87 -1.92 -29.42
CA PRO A 505 7.95 -2.94 -29.90
C PRO A 505 6.69 -3.00 -29.01
N GLY A 506 5.53 -3.20 -29.62
CA GLY A 506 4.29 -3.28 -28.85
C GLY A 506 3.06 -3.71 -29.64
N SER A 507 2.03 -4.14 -28.94
CA SER A 507 0.71 -4.41 -29.48
C SER A 507 -0.38 -3.90 -28.56
N LEU A 508 -1.43 -3.38 -29.18
CA LEU A 508 -2.67 -2.96 -28.53
C LEU A 508 -3.82 -3.67 -29.23
N GLN A 509 -4.56 -4.49 -28.49
CA GLN A 509 -5.58 -5.37 -29.04
C GLN A 509 -6.94 -5.08 -28.42
N PHE A 510 -7.90 -4.67 -29.24
CA PHE A 510 -9.29 -4.47 -28.87
C PHE A 510 -10.09 -5.72 -29.25
N LEU A 511 -10.25 -6.63 -28.30
CA LEU A 511 -10.81 -7.97 -28.49
C LEU A 511 -12.18 -8.15 -27.81
N ALA A 512 -12.56 -7.26 -26.91
CA ALA A 512 -13.82 -7.31 -26.19
C ALA A 512 -14.98 -6.94 -27.13
N PRO A 513 -15.88 -7.86 -27.55
CA PRO A 513 -16.99 -7.52 -28.43
C PRO A 513 -17.91 -6.46 -27.82
N ASN A 514 -18.67 -5.80 -28.69
CA ASN A 514 -19.55 -4.69 -28.39
C ASN A 514 -18.85 -3.54 -27.64
N SER A 515 -17.58 -3.30 -27.94
CA SER A 515 -16.83 -2.20 -27.35
C SER A 515 -16.57 -1.08 -28.33
N TYR A 516 -16.69 0.14 -27.84
CA TYR A 516 -16.50 1.38 -28.56
C TYR A 516 -15.35 2.16 -27.91
N TYR A 517 -14.28 2.36 -28.66
CA TYR A 517 -13.06 3.05 -28.20
C TYR A 517 -12.99 4.41 -28.88
N LEU A 518 -13.29 5.46 -28.11
CA LEU A 518 -13.23 6.85 -28.56
C LEU A 518 -11.82 7.40 -28.36
N VAL A 519 -11.15 7.70 -29.45
CA VAL A 519 -9.86 8.38 -29.46
C VAL A 519 -10.10 9.89 -29.49
N ILE A 520 -9.64 10.55 -28.43
CA ILE A 520 -9.69 12.00 -28.23
C ILE A 520 -8.23 12.51 -28.22
N GLY A 521 -7.94 13.57 -28.97
CA GLY A 521 -6.60 14.13 -29.07
C GLY A 521 -5.64 13.35 -30.00
N GLY A 522 -6.01 12.13 -30.42
CA GLY A 522 -5.26 11.34 -31.39
C GLY A 522 -4.58 10.11 -30.80
N LEU A 523 -4.10 9.24 -31.69
CA LEU A 523 -3.44 7.98 -31.36
C LEU A 523 -2.15 7.85 -32.19
N ASP A 524 -1.02 7.79 -31.50
CA ASP A 524 0.29 7.55 -32.11
C ASP A 524 0.67 6.07 -32.04
N ILE A 525 0.93 5.45 -33.18
CA ILE A 525 1.33 4.05 -33.28
C ILE A 525 2.77 3.97 -33.80
N GLY A 526 3.72 4.03 -32.88
CA GLY A 526 5.13 3.78 -33.15
C GLY A 526 5.83 4.86 -33.99
N ARG A 527 5.58 6.15 -33.75
CA ARG A 527 6.28 7.25 -34.43
C ARG A 527 7.79 7.24 -34.31
N GLN A 528 8.32 6.81 -33.16
CA GLN A 528 9.76 6.84 -32.90
C GLN A 528 10.27 5.43 -32.59
N PRO A 529 10.57 4.61 -33.62
CA PRO A 529 11.12 3.29 -33.37
C PRO A 529 12.55 3.34 -32.87
N ALA A 530 12.83 2.64 -31.77
CA ALA A 530 14.19 2.55 -31.22
C ALA A 530 15.14 1.80 -32.16
N ARG A 531 14.63 0.84 -32.93
CA ARG A 531 15.35 0.10 -33.96
C ARG A 531 14.48 -0.07 -35.19
N ALA A 532 15.11 -0.13 -36.37
CA ALA A 532 14.41 -0.30 -37.66
C ALA A 532 13.54 -1.56 -37.76
N ARG A 533 13.78 -2.57 -36.90
CA ARG A 533 12.99 -3.82 -36.85
C ARG A 533 11.86 -3.79 -35.80
N ASP A 534 11.87 -2.82 -34.90
CA ASP A 534 10.84 -2.74 -33.86
C ASP A 534 9.54 -2.25 -34.49
N SER A 535 8.43 -2.92 -34.19
CA SER A 535 7.13 -2.62 -34.77
C SER A 535 6.06 -2.50 -33.69
N ALA A 536 5.07 -1.65 -33.95
CA ALA A 536 3.84 -1.58 -33.16
C ALA A 536 2.66 -2.12 -33.97
N LYS A 537 1.73 -2.80 -33.29
CA LYS A 537 0.54 -3.35 -33.92
C LYS A 537 -0.73 -3.02 -33.16
N VAL A 538 -1.70 -2.39 -33.82
CA VAL A 538 -3.06 -2.23 -33.31
C VAL A 538 -3.99 -3.21 -34.02
N ILE A 539 -4.85 -3.89 -33.26
CA ILE A 539 -5.88 -4.80 -33.79
C ILE A 539 -7.25 -4.37 -33.27
N ILE A 540 -8.19 -4.19 -34.19
CA ILE A 540 -9.62 -4.01 -33.89
C ILE A 540 -10.32 -5.30 -34.31
N ALA A 541 -10.77 -6.11 -33.34
CA ALA A 541 -11.44 -7.38 -33.59
C ALA A 541 -12.89 -7.18 -34.07
N SER A 542 -13.60 -8.28 -34.33
CA SER A 542 -15.01 -8.25 -34.67
C SER A 542 -15.85 -7.59 -33.57
N SER A 543 -16.90 -6.86 -33.96
CA SER A 543 -17.80 -6.15 -33.05
C SER A 543 -17.08 -5.17 -32.11
N ASN A 544 -15.99 -4.57 -32.57
CA ASN A 544 -15.30 -3.48 -31.87
C ASN A 544 -15.26 -2.27 -32.82
N ALA A 545 -15.35 -1.05 -32.27
CA ALA A 545 -15.18 0.17 -33.04
C ALA A 545 -14.06 1.02 -32.44
N LEU A 546 -13.10 1.43 -33.27
CA LEU A 546 -12.17 2.51 -32.94
C LEU A 546 -12.64 3.76 -33.68
N VAL A 547 -12.93 4.82 -32.93
CA VAL A 547 -13.48 6.07 -33.48
C VAL A 547 -12.54 7.21 -33.16
N ILE A 548 -12.11 7.93 -34.18
CA ILE A 548 -11.37 9.17 -34.03
C ILE A 548 -12.36 10.29 -34.28
N ASN A 549 -12.64 11.07 -33.24
CA ASN A 549 -13.64 12.14 -33.30
C ASN A 549 -12.99 13.50 -33.44
N GLU A 550 -13.73 14.45 -33.99
CA GLU A 550 -13.32 15.86 -34.06
C GLU A 550 -13.22 16.48 -32.67
N MET A 551 -12.48 17.58 -32.59
CA MET A 551 -12.41 18.39 -31.38
C MET A 551 -12.43 19.87 -31.74
N PRO A 552 -13.21 20.70 -31.03
CA PRO A 552 -13.22 22.14 -31.28
C PRO A 552 -11.80 22.73 -31.28
N GLY A 553 -11.43 23.36 -32.40
CA GLY A 553 -10.14 24.04 -32.57
C GLY A 553 -8.91 23.13 -32.71
N LYS A 554 -9.08 21.80 -32.84
CA LYS A 554 -7.95 20.85 -32.97
C LYS A 554 -8.25 19.80 -34.03
N VAL A 555 -7.18 19.20 -34.57
CA VAL A 555 -7.26 18.10 -35.54
C VAL A 555 -6.65 16.85 -34.91
N PRO A 556 -7.44 15.98 -34.27
CA PRO A 556 -6.95 14.71 -33.76
C PRO A 556 -6.32 13.87 -34.87
N GLU A 557 -5.11 13.37 -34.62
CA GLU A 557 -4.36 12.57 -35.59
C GLU A 557 -4.29 11.10 -35.15
N LEU A 558 -4.69 10.18 -36.02
CA LEU A 558 -4.24 8.79 -35.99
C LEU A 558 -2.98 8.67 -36.84
N TYR A 559 -1.84 8.45 -36.18
CA TYR A 559 -0.56 8.28 -36.85
C TYR A 559 -0.09 6.82 -36.80
N ILE A 560 0.25 6.24 -37.95
CA ILE A 560 0.79 4.88 -38.07
C ILE A 560 2.24 4.96 -38.55
N GLY A 561 3.19 4.71 -37.66
CA GLY A 561 4.62 4.81 -37.93
C GLY A 561 5.17 3.82 -38.96
N PRO A 562 6.37 4.05 -39.51
CA PRO A 562 6.88 3.35 -40.70
C PRO A 562 6.97 1.82 -40.59
N THR A 563 7.21 1.31 -39.39
CA THR A 563 7.30 -0.13 -39.08
C THR A 563 6.02 -0.67 -38.45
N SER A 564 5.03 0.19 -38.23
CA SER A 564 3.81 -0.11 -37.49
C SER A 564 2.66 -0.53 -38.40
N ARG A 565 1.68 -1.20 -37.80
CA ARG A 565 0.48 -1.66 -38.50
C ARG A 565 -0.78 -1.48 -37.67
N LEU A 566 -1.85 -0.96 -38.27
CA LEU A 566 -3.21 -1.05 -37.75
C LEU A 566 -4.02 -2.03 -38.60
N VAL A 567 -4.73 -2.95 -37.95
CA VAL A 567 -5.56 -3.96 -38.63
C VAL A 567 -6.99 -3.90 -38.12
N VAL A 568 -7.92 -3.66 -39.04
CA VAL A 568 -9.37 -3.77 -38.81
C VAL A 568 -9.82 -5.14 -39.31
N LYS A 569 -10.21 -6.02 -38.39
CA LYS A 569 -10.65 -7.39 -38.70
C LYS A 569 -12.08 -7.39 -39.23
N LYS A 570 -12.49 -8.50 -39.87
CA LYS A 570 -13.88 -8.73 -40.28
C LYS A 570 -14.85 -8.44 -39.12
N GLY A 571 -15.86 -7.61 -39.37
CA GLY A 571 -16.84 -7.16 -38.38
C GLY A 571 -16.34 -6.11 -37.38
N GLY A 572 -15.05 -5.75 -37.40
CA GLY A 572 -14.52 -4.60 -36.66
C GLY A 572 -14.72 -3.31 -37.44
N ALA A 573 -14.67 -2.16 -36.77
CA ALA A 573 -14.92 -0.85 -37.36
C ALA A 573 -13.80 0.15 -37.05
N LEU A 574 -13.40 0.91 -38.07
CA LEU A 574 -12.62 2.13 -37.93
C LEU A 574 -13.46 3.30 -38.46
N GLU A 575 -13.80 4.25 -37.60
CA GLU A 575 -14.54 5.47 -37.97
C GLU A 575 -13.61 6.68 -37.87
N ILE A 576 -13.43 7.37 -39.00
CA ILE A 576 -12.64 8.58 -39.13
C ILE A 576 -13.63 9.72 -39.36
N LEU A 577 -13.93 10.49 -38.32
CA LEU A 577 -14.94 11.54 -38.36
C LEU A 577 -14.37 12.84 -38.95
N ARG A 578 -15.24 13.81 -39.25
CA ARG A 578 -14.85 15.10 -39.84
C ARG A 578 -13.73 15.78 -39.06
N HIS A 579 -12.93 16.60 -39.74
CA HIS A 579 -11.88 17.41 -39.10
C HIS A 579 -10.85 16.61 -38.28
N THR A 580 -10.65 15.34 -38.64
CA THR A 580 -9.59 14.48 -38.11
C THR A 580 -8.57 14.18 -39.20
N LYS A 581 -7.41 13.68 -38.79
CA LYS A 581 -6.31 13.31 -39.68
C LYS A 581 -5.87 11.86 -39.47
N VAL A 582 -5.61 11.15 -40.55
CA VAL A 582 -4.94 9.85 -40.53
C VAL A 582 -3.67 9.92 -41.37
N THR A 583 -2.53 9.76 -40.72
CA THR A 583 -1.21 9.73 -41.37
C THR A 583 -0.65 8.31 -41.35
N ILE A 584 -0.42 7.74 -42.53
CA ILE A 584 0.00 6.35 -42.69
C ILE A 584 1.42 6.33 -43.23
N ALA A 585 2.42 6.16 -42.37
CA ALA A 585 3.80 5.89 -42.77
C ALA A 585 4.10 4.38 -42.84
N GLY A 586 3.36 3.57 -42.07
CA GLY A 586 3.41 2.11 -42.05
C GLY A 586 2.26 1.47 -42.83
N GLN A 587 1.43 0.66 -42.15
CA GLN A 587 0.33 -0.06 -42.79
C GLN A 587 -1.01 0.13 -42.09
N LEU A 588 -2.04 0.55 -42.84
CA LEU A 588 -3.44 0.42 -42.45
C LEU A 588 -4.07 -0.70 -43.28
N VAL A 589 -4.57 -1.75 -42.64
CA VAL A 589 -5.21 -2.89 -43.30
C VAL A 589 -6.65 -3.04 -42.83
N VAL A 590 -7.59 -2.96 -43.77
CA VAL A 590 -9.03 -3.19 -43.56
C VAL A 590 -9.41 -4.48 -44.29
N GLU A 591 -9.76 -5.52 -43.53
CA GLU A 591 -10.05 -6.86 -44.05
C GLU A 591 -11.47 -6.97 -44.65
N ASP A 592 -11.73 -8.05 -45.38
CA ASP A 592 -13.07 -8.37 -45.92
C ASP A 592 -14.14 -8.36 -44.83
N GLY A 593 -15.23 -7.62 -45.05
CA GLY A 593 -16.33 -7.48 -44.10
C GLY A 593 -16.02 -6.64 -42.86
N ALA A 594 -14.87 -5.94 -42.81
CA ALA A 594 -14.63 -4.89 -41.82
C ALA A 594 -15.34 -3.58 -42.25
N TYR A 595 -15.76 -2.77 -41.27
CA TYR A 595 -16.34 -1.46 -41.49
C TYR A 595 -15.24 -0.40 -41.52
N PHE A 596 -15.27 0.47 -42.53
CA PHE A 596 -14.33 1.57 -42.69
C PHE A 596 -15.10 2.82 -43.12
N PHE A 597 -15.43 3.65 -42.14
CA PHE A 597 -16.11 4.92 -42.36
C PHE A 597 -15.10 6.05 -42.39
N ARG A 598 -15.15 6.86 -43.45
CA ARG A 598 -14.37 8.09 -43.59
C ARG A 598 -15.31 9.23 -43.92
N ASP A 599 -15.38 10.21 -43.05
CA ASP A 599 -16.07 11.47 -43.34
C ASP A 599 -15.36 12.23 -44.49
N PRO A 600 -16.08 12.86 -45.43
CA PRO A 600 -15.48 13.64 -46.51
C PRO A 600 -14.54 14.75 -46.04
N LEU A 601 -14.75 15.29 -44.83
CA LEU A 601 -13.93 16.35 -44.23
C LEU A 601 -12.73 15.81 -43.44
N ALA A 602 -12.51 14.48 -43.42
CA ALA A 602 -11.34 13.87 -42.83
C ALA A 602 -10.17 13.78 -43.81
N GLU A 603 -8.97 14.14 -43.33
CA GLU A 603 -7.73 13.98 -44.08
C GLU A 603 -7.19 12.56 -43.88
N VAL A 604 -6.92 11.84 -44.97
CA VAL A 604 -6.23 10.55 -44.94
C VAL A 604 -5.07 10.59 -45.92
N VAL A 605 -3.85 10.49 -45.41
CA VAL A 605 -2.62 10.65 -46.20
C VAL A 605 -1.65 9.50 -45.94
N THR A 606 -1.04 9.02 -47.02
CA THR A 606 0.10 8.08 -46.96
C THR A 606 1.41 8.84 -47.12
N THR A 607 2.41 8.53 -46.30
CA THR A 607 3.73 9.16 -46.36
C THR A 607 4.83 8.11 -46.47
N GLY A 608 5.93 8.44 -47.16
CA GLY A 608 7.05 7.52 -47.35
C GLY A 608 6.63 6.18 -47.97
N LYS A 609 6.84 5.08 -47.24
CA LYS A 609 6.45 3.70 -47.66
C LYS A 609 5.07 3.26 -47.15
N GLY A 610 4.27 4.22 -46.68
CA GLY A 610 2.94 4.01 -46.16
C GLY A 610 2.01 3.28 -47.12
N ARG A 611 1.18 2.38 -46.60
CA ARG A 611 0.21 1.61 -47.38
C ARG A 611 -1.15 1.60 -46.71
N LEU A 612 -2.15 2.12 -47.42
CA LEU A 612 -3.56 1.89 -47.14
C LEU A 612 -4.03 0.68 -47.95
N ARG A 613 -4.49 -0.38 -47.29
CA ARG A 613 -5.02 -1.59 -47.92
C ARG A 613 -6.45 -1.81 -47.45
N VAL A 614 -7.41 -1.40 -48.29
CA VAL A 614 -8.84 -1.62 -48.05
C VAL A 614 -9.31 -2.75 -48.95
N SER A 615 -9.87 -3.80 -48.36
CA SER A 615 -10.48 -4.89 -49.13
C SER A 615 -11.62 -4.35 -50.01
N PRO A 616 -11.80 -4.86 -51.25
CA PRO A 616 -12.99 -4.58 -52.06
C PRO A 616 -14.31 -4.98 -51.38
N LYS A 617 -14.25 -5.87 -50.38
CA LYS A 617 -15.41 -6.32 -49.59
C LYS A 617 -15.47 -5.64 -48.20
N ALA A 618 -14.69 -4.58 -47.97
CA ALA A 618 -14.87 -3.73 -46.80
C ALA A 618 -16.18 -2.93 -46.94
N LEU A 619 -16.84 -2.67 -45.81
CA LEU A 619 -18.10 -1.96 -45.76
C LEU A 619 -17.82 -0.47 -45.54
N ALA A 620 -18.14 0.37 -46.52
CA ALA A 620 -17.90 1.81 -46.49
C ALA A 620 -18.96 2.61 -45.68
N THR A 621 -19.41 2.05 -44.56
CA THR A 621 -20.43 2.63 -43.69
C THR A 621 -19.96 2.61 -42.24
N LYS A 622 -20.64 3.37 -41.38
CA LYS A 622 -20.50 3.21 -39.92
C LYS A 622 -20.96 1.83 -39.48
N HIS A 623 -20.51 1.39 -38.30
CA HIS A 623 -21.03 0.16 -37.71
C HIS A 623 -22.51 0.37 -37.30
N PRO A 624 -23.44 -0.56 -37.60
CA PRO A 624 -24.87 -0.34 -37.37
C PRO A 624 -25.23 -0.04 -35.91
N THR A 625 -24.49 -0.62 -34.96
CA THR A 625 -24.77 -0.52 -33.52
C THR A 625 -23.64 0.09 -32.68
N LEU A 626 -22.46 0.30 -33.27
CA LEU A 626 -21.24 0.75 -32.56
C LEU A 626 -20.69 2.00 -33.21
N HIS A 627 -21.56 2.94 -33.54
CA HIS A 627 -21.19 4.20 -34.16
C HIS A 627 -21.19 5.35 -33.15
N SER A 628 -20.43 6.39 -33.47
CA SER A 628 -20.53 7.65 -32.73
C SER A 628 -21.92 8.26 -32.91
N THR A 629 -22.57 8.56 -31.77
CA THR A 629 -23.74 9.45 -31.69
C THR A 629 -23.34 10.90 -31.47
N TYR A 630 -22.06 11.17 -31.23
CA TYR A 630 -21.53 12.52 -31.15
C TYR A 630 -21.44 13.07 -32.57
N TYR A 631 -22.29 14.07 -32.84
CA TYR A 631 -22.20 14.95 -33.99
C TYR A 631 -21.51 16.22 -33.57
#